data_AF-A0A7X8WE88-F1
#
_entry.id   AF-A0A7X8WE88-F1
#
_cell.length_a   1.000
_cell.length_b   1.000
_cell.length_c   1.000
_cell.angle_alpha   90.00
_cell.angle_beta   90.00
_cell.angle_gamma   90.00
#
_symmetry.space_group_name_H-M   'P 1'
#
loop_
_entity.id
_entity.type
_entity.pdbx_description
1 polymer ?
#
loop_
_entity_poly.entity_id
_entity_poly.type
_entity_poly.pdbx_seq_one_letter_code
_entity_poly.pdbx_strand_id
1 'polypeptide(L)'
;MSDREMRSEPQNFLERIIEDDLANGRVPNNEIVTRFPPEPNGYLHIGHIKSIALNFGLAEKYGGRCHLRLDDTNPEKEEAEYTEAIMRDIRWLGFEWGDHEYHASDYYQQLYEIALHLIETGQAFICELDPEEMREYRGTLTEPGKNSPYRDRPIEENLRIFKEMKEGKHPEGSYVLRAKIDMASPNMNLRDPVLYRIK
;
A
#
# COMPACT_ATOMS: atom_id res chain seq x y z
N MET A 1 -48.32 -15.04 -11.56
CA MET A 1 -46.95 -15.59 -11.47
C MET A 1 -46.13 -14.83 -12.50
N SER A 2 -45.36 -13.85 -12.04
CA SER A 2 -44.59 -12.96 -12.91
C SER A 2 -43.23 -13.60 -13.11
N ASP A 3 -42.98 -14.14 -14.30
CA ASP A 3 -41.64 -14.44 -14.81
C ASP A 3 -40.85 -13.13 -14.86
N ARG A 4 -40.21 -12.78 -13.74
CA ARG A 4 -39.04 -11.90 -13.80
C ARG A 4 -37.96 -12.74 -14.47
N GLU A 5 -37.78 -12.52 -15.77
CA GLU A 5 -36.54 -12.88 -16.44
C GLU A 5 -35.38 -12.50 -15.50
N MET A 6 -34.56 -13.50 -15.13
CA MET A 6 -33.28 -13.24 -14.49
C MET A 6 -32.44 -12.46 -15.49
N ARG A 7 -32.59 -11.13 -15.48
CA ARG A 7 -31.61 -10.24 -16.07
C ARG A 7 -30.32 -10.53 -15.31
N SER A 8 -29.34 -11.14 -15.99
CA SER A 8 -27.99 -11.24 -15.44
C SER A 8 -27.59 -9.82 -15.07
N GLU A 9 -27.31 -9.56 -13.79
CA GLU A 9 -26.83 -8.25 -13.38
C GLU A 9 -25.64 -7.88 -14.26
N PRO A 10 -25.55 -6.61 -14.72
CA PRO A 10 -24.44 -6.20 -15.54
C PRO A 10 -23.14 -6.40 -14.76
N GLN A 11 -22.35 -7.39 -15.18
CA GLN A 11 -21.05 -7.67 -14.60
C GLN A 11 -20.18 -6.42 -14.67
N ASN A 12 -19.66 -6.00 -13.53
CA ASN A 12 -18.63 -4.97 -13.49
C ASN A 12 -17.31 -5.53 -14.08
N PHE A 13 -16.38 -4.66 -14.44
CA PHE A 13 -15.14 -5.10 -15.11
C PHE A 13 -14.23 -5.95 -14.21
N LEU A 14 -14.31 -5.84 -12.88
CA LEU A 14 -13.54 -6.67 -11.94
C LEU A 14 -14.04 -8.11 -11.91
N GLU A 15 -15.35 -8.31 -11.99
CA GLU A 15 -15.95 -9.65 -12.10
C GLU A 15 -15.45 -10.37 -13.35
N ARG A 16 -15.34 -9.66 -14.49
CA ARG A 16 -14.79 -10.24 -15.72
C ARG A 16 -13.33 -10.65 -15.59
N ILE A 17 -12.52 -9.86 -14.87
CA ILE A 17 -11.13 -10.20 -14.59
C ILE A 17 -11.05 -11.44 -13.70
N ILE A 18 -11.86 -11.48 -12.62
CA ILE A 18 -11.93 -12.62 -11.70
C ILE A 18 -12.34 -13.89 -12.45
N GLU A 19 -13.37 -13.82 -13.29
CA GLU A 19 -13.86 -14.96 -14.06
C GLU A 19 -12.84 -15.45 -15.08
N ASP A 20 -12.13 -14.54 -15.77
CA ASP A 20 -11.03 -14.91 -16.67
C ASP A 20 -9.89 -15.59 -15.90
N ASP A 21 -9.48 -15.04 -14.76
CA ASP A 21 -8.41 -15.60 -13.95
C ASP A 21 -8.77 -16.98 -13.37
N LEU A 22 -10.01 -17.18 -12.94
CA LEU A 22 -10.53 -18.47 -12.48
C LEU A 22 -10.59 -19.48 -13.63
N ALA A 23 -11.14 -19.09 -14.79
CA ALA A 23 -11.25 -19.95 -15.96
C ALA A 23 -9.89 -20.41 -16.50
N ASN A 24 -8.87 -19.55 -16.37
CA ASN A 24 -7.50 -19.84 -16.82
C ASN A 24 -6.59 -20.40 -15.71
N GLY A 25 -7.12 -20.72 -14.52
CA GLY A 25 -6.36 -21.29 -13.42
C GLY A 25 -5.24 -20.39 -12.89
N ARG A 26 -5.39 -19.06 -13.00
CA ARG A 26 -4.41 -18.08 -12.51
C ARG A 26 -4.58 -17.78 -11.02
N VAL A 27 -5.73 -18.13 -10.45
CA VAL A 27 -6.02 -17.97 -9.02
C VAL A 27 -5.55 -19.21 -8.25
N PRO A 28 -4.55 -19.08 -7.35
CA PRO A 28 -4.14 -20.20 -6.51
C PRO A 28 -5.33 -20.77 -5.72
N ASN A 29 -5.48 -22.09 -5.75
CA ASN A 29 -6.58 -22.82 -5.09
C ASN A 29 -8.00 -22.39 -5.52
N ASN A 30 -8.15 -21.63 -6.61
CA ASN A 30 -9.41 -21.02 -7.05
C ASN A 30 -10.09 -20.16 -5.95
N GLU A 31 -9.32 -19.62 -5.02
CA GLU A 31 -9.84 -18.80 -3.92
C GLU A 31 -9.54 -17.32 -4.15
N ILE A 32 -10.59 -16.52 -4.28
CA ILE A 32 -10.46 -15.07 -4.40
C ILE A 32 -10.19 -14.47 -3.02
N VAL A 33 -9.16 -13.63 -2.93
CA VAL A 33 -8.81 -12.90 -1.70
C VAL A 33 -8.81 -11.40 -2.00
N THR A 34 -9.76 -10.68 -1.41
CA THR A 34 -9.85 -9.21 -1.48
C THR A 34 -9.43 -8.59 -0.14
N ARG A 35 -9.31 -7.26 -0.09
CA ARG A 35 -9.14 -6.54 1.19
C ARG A 35 -9.74 -5.15 1.16
N PHE A 36 -10.28 -4.72 2.29
CA PHE A 36 -10.60 -3.32 2.57
C PHE A 36 -9.55 -2.74 3.53
N PRO A 37 -8.67 -1.81 3.07
CA PRO A 37 -7.59 -1.29 3.90
C PRO A 37 -7.75 0.19 4.25
N PRO A 38 -8.59 0.55 5.23
CA PRO A 38 -8.71 1.93 5.67
C PRO A 38 -7.49 2.33 6.53
N GLU A 39 -7.07 3.58 6.42
CA GLU A 39 -6.18 4.20 7.42
C GLU A 39 -7.02 4.53 8.68
N PRO A 40 -6.59 4.14 9.89
CA PRO A 40 -7.35 4.42 11.12
C PRO A 40 -7.11 5.85 11.64
N ASN A 41 -7.36 6.84 10.80
CA ASN A 41 -7.16 8.28 11.11
C ASN A 41 -8.43 9.13 10.97
N GLY A 42 -9.59 8.49 10.81
CA GLY A 42 -10.87 9.15 10.64
C GLY A 42 -12.05 8.17 10.57
N TYR A 43 -13.25 8.68 10.79
CA TYR A 43 -14.49 7.92 10.67
C TYR A 43 -14.80 7.56 9.22
N LEU A 44 -15.43 6.40 9.02
CA LEU A 44 -15.91 6.03 7.69
C LEU A 44 -17.08 6.93 7.25
N HIS A 45 -17.03 7.42 6.01
CA HIS A 45 -18.15 8.09 5.36
C HIS A 45 -18.75 7.24 4.23
N ILE A 46 -19.86 7.71 3.65
CA ILE A 46 -20.61 7.04 2.55
C ILE A 46 -19.74 6.62 1.35
N GLY A 47 -18.66 7.34 1.05
CA GLY A 47 -17.71 6.95 0.00
C GLY A 47 -17.03 5.59 0.25
N HIS A 48 -16.81 5.22 1.52
CA HIS A 48 -16.19 3.94 1.88
C HIS A 48 -17.14 2.76 1.69
N ILE A 49 -18.46 2.98 1.81
CA ILE A 49 -19.47 1.93 1.61
C ILE A 49 -19.33 1.29 0.23
N LYS A 50 -19.02 2.08 -0.81
CA LYS A 50 -18.75 1.55 -2.15
C LYS A 50 -17.57 0.57 -2.15
N SER A 51 -16.47 0.92 -1.48
CA SER A 51 -15.27 0.07 -1.41
C SER A 51 -15.50 -1.19 -0.56
N ILE A 52 -16.20 -1.05 0.56
CA ILE A 52 -16.57 -2.15 1.46
C ILE A 52 -17.45 -3.14 0.70
N ALA A 53 -18.59 -2.68 0.16
CA ALA A 53 -19.52 -3.52 -0.57
C ALA A 53 -18.87 -4.19 -1.79
N LEU A 54 -17.96 -3.50 -2.47
CA LEU A 54 -17.20 -4.09 -3.57
C LEU A 54 -16.26 -5.21 -3.11
N ASN A 55 -15.40 -4.97 -2.11
CA ASN A 55 -14.40 -5.94 -1.70
C ASN A 55 -15.02 -7.15 -1.00
N PHE A 56 -15.88 -6.90 -0.01
CA PHE A 56 -16.56 -7.98 0.73
C PHE A 56 -17.57 -8.70 -0.17
N GLY A 57 -18.35 -7.97 -0.98
CA GLY A 57 -19.33 -8.56 -1.88
C GLY A 57 -18.70 -9.40 -3.00
N LEU A 58 -17.53 -9.02 -3.53
CA LEU A 58 -16.79 -9.87 -4.47
C LEU A 58 -16.29 -11.15 -3.80
N ALA A 59 -15.73 -11.07 -2.59
CA ALA A 59 -15.33 -12.26 -1.85
C ALA A 59 -16.52 -13.20 -1.61
N GLU A 60 -17.65 -12.68 -1.12
CA GLU A 60 -18.86 -13.46 -0.88
C GLU A 60 -19.40 -14.11 -2.16
N LYS A 61 -19.51 -13.34 -3.26
CA LYS A 61 -20.03 -13.82 -4.55
C LYS A 61 -19.23 -15.00 -5.13
N TYR A 62 -17.90 -14.98 -4.96
CA TYR A 62 -17.02 -16.01 -5.48
C TYR A 62 -16.60 -17.05 -4.42
N GLY A 63 -17.21 -17.03 -3.23
CA GLY A 63 -16.90 -17.98 -2.15
C GLY A 63 -15.46 -17.88 -1.63
N GLY A 64 -14.86 -16.69 -1.74
CA GLY A 64 -13.54 -16.36 -1.24
C GLY A 64 -13.57 -15.70 0.13
N ARG A 65 -12.52 -14.94 0.46
CA ARG A 65 -12.40 -14.18 1.72
C ARG A 65 -11.99 -12.74 1.48
N CYS A 66 -12.45 -11.85 2.36
CA CYS A 66 -12.05 -10.45 2.36
C CYS A 66 -11.34 -10.13 3.68
N HIS A 67 -10.13 -9.59 3.58
CA HIS A 67 -9.35 -9.15 4.73
C HIS A 67 -9.77 -7.73 5.16
N LEU A 68 -9.88 -7.50 6.45
CA LEU A 68 -9.82 -6.14 7.01
C LEU A 68 -8.36 -5.88 7.37
N ARG A 69 -7.73 -4.89 6.72
CA ARG A 69 -6.34 -4.53 7.02
C ARG A 69 -6.22 -3.06 7.37
N LEU A 70 -5.99 -2.73 8.64
CA LEU A 70 -5.76 -1.36 9.04
C LEU A 70 -4.40 -0.91 8.49
N ASP A 71 -4.39 0.15 7.67
CA ASP A 71 -3.17 0.68 7.06
C ASP A 71 -2.49 1.66 8.03
N ASP A 72 -2.05 1.11 9.16
CA ASP A 72 -1.55 1.80 10.34
C ASP A 72 -0.03 2.09 10.27
N THR A 73 0.37 2.72 9.15
CA THR A 73 1.78 3.05 8.86
C THR A 73 2.25 4.41 9.36
N ASN A 74 1.36 5.20 9.97
CA ASN A 74 1.61 6.58 10.38
C ASN A 74 1.23 6.83 11.85
N PRO A 75 2.17 6.64 12.80
CA PRO A 75 1.87 6.61 14.23
C PRO A 75 1.31 7.92 14.80
N GLU A 76 1.51 9.06 14.14
CA GLU A 76 1.02 10.37 14.61
C GLU A 76 -0.48 10.58 14.41
N LYS A 77 -1.12 9.84 13.49
CA LYS A 77 -2.51 10.09 13.06
C LYS A 77 -3.47 9.00 13.48
N GLU A 78 -3.00 8.01 14.21
CA GLU A 78 -3.74 6.80 14.48
C GLU A 78 -4.27 6.82 15.90
N GLU A 79 -5.58 6.61 16.03
CA GLU A 79 -6.24 6.52 17.33
C GLU A 79 -7.07 5.24 17.39
N ALA A 80 -7.03 4.57 18.54
CA ALA A 80 -7.81 3.34 18.76
C ALA A 80 -9.31 3.56 18.52
N GLU A 81 -9.82 4.78 18.75
CA GLU A 81 -11.21 5.12 18.49
C GLU A 81 -11.62 4.93 17.01
N TYR A 82 -10.73 5.24 16.06
CA TYR A 82 -11.03 5.11 14.63
C TYR A 82 -11.05 3.64 14.22
N THR A 83 -10.10 2.85 14.72
CA THR A 83 -10.07 1.39 14.53
C THR A 83 -11.39 0.76 14.99
N GLU A 84 -11.81 1.05 16.23
CA GLU A 84 -13.06 0.51 16.78
C GLU A 84 -14.29 0.96 15.98
N ALA A 85 -14.33 2.24 15.58
CA ALA A 85 -15.42 2.78 14.78
C ALA A 85 -15.50 2.14 13.38
N ILE A 86 -14.37 2.00 12.69
CA ILE A 86 -14.26 1.33 11.39
C ILE A 86 -14.82 -0.09 11.48
N MET A 87 -14.36 -0.87 12.46
CA MET A 87 -14.80 -2.26 12.65
C MET A 87 -16.30 -2.34 12.95
N ARG A 88 -16.80 -1.47 13.83
CA ARG A 88 -18.23 -1.41 14.15
C ARG A 88 -19.07 -1.08 12.91
N ASP A 89 -18.64 -0.12 12.11
CA ASP A 89 -19.41 0.34 10.95
C ASP A 89 -19.43 -0.71 9.83
N ILE A 90 -18.34 -1.45 9.61
CA ILE A 90 -18.30 -2.58 8.66
C ILE A 90 -19.27 -3.69 9.11
N ARG A 91 -19.26 -4.05 10.40
CA ARG A 91 -20.22 -5.03 10.96
C ARG A 91 -21.65 -4.53 10.88
N TRP A 92 -21.88 -3.24 11.12
CA TRP A 92 -23.20 -2.63 10.98
C TRP A 92 -23.73 -2.70 9.54
N LEU A 93 -22.86 -2.62 8.54
CA LEU A 93 -23.20 -2.83 7.13
C LEU A 93 -23.49 -4.31 6.79
N GLY A 94 -23.26 -5.23 7.73
CA GLY A 94 -23.52 -6.67 7.57
C GLY A 94 -22.35 -7.47 6.99
N PHE A 95 -21.15 -6.89 6.95
CA PHE A 95 -19.95 -7.58 6.47
C PHE A 95 -19.07 -8.06 7.62
N GLU A 96 -18.41 -9.19 7.42
CA GLU A 96 -17.51 -9.81 8.40
C GLU A 96 -16.19 -10.21 7.70
N TRP A 97 -15.08 -10.06 8.42
CA TRP A 97 -13.75 -10.50 7.97
C TRP A 97 -13.30 -11.81 8.65
N GLY A 98 -14.10 -12.37 9.57
CA GLY A 98 -13.74 -13.57 10.32
C GLY A 98 -12.43 -13.39 11.08
N ASP A 99 -11.52 -14.34 10.96
CA ASP A 99 -10.20 -14.31 11.60
C ASP A 99 -9.15 -13.51 10.79
N HIS A 100 -9.58 -12.76 9.76
CA HIS A 100 -8.70 -12.06 8.81
C HIS A 100 -8.58 -10.55 9.07
N GLU A 101 -8.33 -10.22 10.33
CA GLU A 101 -7.95 -8.89 10.77
C GLU A 101 -6.43 -8.76 10.76
N TYR A 102 -5.92 -7.70 10.13
CA TYR A 102 -4.49 -7.48 9.98
C TYR A 102 -4.14 -6.00 10.20
N HIS A 103 -2.91 -5.77 10.65
CA HIS A 103 -2.33 -4.44 10.74
C HIS A 103 -1.14 -4.33 9.79
N ALA A 104 -0.99 -3.20 9.09
CA ALA A 104 0.19 -2.96 8.27
C ALA A 104 1.47 -2.92 9.13
N SER A 105 1.35 -2.44 10.37
CA SER A 105 2.41 -2.37 11.37
C SER A 105 2.96 -3.74 11.79
N ASP A 106 2.15 -4.80 11.77
CA ASP A 106 2.61 -6.19 12.02
C ASP A 106 3.68 -6.63 11.01
N TYR A 107 3.70 -6.02 9.82
CA TYR A 107 4.64 -6.34 8.76
C TYR A 107 5.91 -5.46 8.78
N TYR A 108 6.09 -4.56 9.74
CA TYR A 108 7.25 -3.65 9.74
C TYR A 108 8.60 -4.36 9.69
N GLN A 109 8.76 -5.47 10.40
CA GLN A 109 10.00 -6.24 10.35
C GLN A 109 10.23 -6.84 8.95
N GLN A 110 9.18 -7.38 8.32
CA GLN A 110 9.25 -7.91 6.96
C GLN A 110 9.55 -6.79 5.93
N LEU A 111 8.89 -5.63 6.05
CA LEU A 111 9.15 -4.47 5.19
C LEU A 111 10.59 -3.96 5.34
N TYR A 112 11.12 -3.98 6.56
CA TYR A 112 12.50 -3.60 6.84
C TYR A 112 13.51 -4.57 6.20
N GLU A 113 13.24 -5.87 6.26
CA GLU A 113 14.06 -6.89 5.60
C GLU A 113 14.02 -6.77 4.06
N ILE A 114 12.84 -6.49 3.49
CA ILE A 114 12.70 -6.18 2.06
C ILE A 114 13.53 -4.94 1.71
N ALA A 115 13.48 -3.89 2.51
CA ALA A 115 14.28 -2.68 2.29
C ALA A 115 15.79 -2.96 2.34
N LEU A 116 16.26 -3.79 3.28
CA LEU A 116 17.65 -4.25 3.31
C LEU A 116 18.02 -4.98 2.02
N HIS A 117 17.18 -5.90 1.56
CA HIS A 117 17.41 -6.63 0.32
C HIS A 117 17.47 -5.71 -0.91
N LEU A 118 16.61 -4.68 -0.97
CA LEU A 118 16.65 -3.68 -2.04
C LEU A 118 17.96 -2.88 -2.02
N ILE A 119 18.51 -2.57 -0.84
CA ILE A 119 19.81 -1.90 -0.74
C ILE A 119 20.94 -2.85 -1.20
N GLU A 120 20.95 -4.09 -0.74
CA GLU A 120 21.96 -5.10 -1.07
C GLU A 120 22.03 -5.41 -2.58
N THR A 121 20.88 -5.36 -3.25
CA THR A 121 20.77 -5.55 -4.71
C THR A 121 20.98 -4.26 -5.51
N GLY A 122 21.31 -3.14 -4.84
CA GLY A 122 21.54 -1.84 -5.47
C GLY A 122 20.27 -1.14 -5.99
N GLN A 123 19.09 -1.64 -5.61
CA GLN A 123 17.76 -1.15 -6.02
C GLN A 123 17.19 -0.09 -5.06
N ALA A 124 17.88 0.23 -3.97
CA ALA A 124 17.54 1.34 -3.09
C ALA A 124 18.80 2.04 -2.56
N PHE A 125 18.67 3.30 -2.16
CA PHE A 125 19.77 4.11 -1.62
C PHE A 125 19.27 5.13 -0.60
N ILE A 126 20.16 5.56 0.28
CA ILE A 126 19.92 6.62 1.24
C ILE A 126 20.18 7.98 0.61
N CYS A 127 19.16 8.84 0.65
CA CYS A 127 19.19 10.19 0.16
C CYS A 127 19.17 11.17 1.33
N GLU A 128 20.08 12.16 1.30
CA GLU A 128 20.18 13.23 2.31
C GLU A 128 19.62 14.57 1.82
N LEU A 129 19.12 14.62 0.58
CA LEU A 129 18.46 15.83 0.06
C LEU A 129 17.29 16.18 0.95
N ASP A 130 17.14 17.47 1.25
CA ASP A 130 16.00 17.96 2.01
C ASP A 130 14.69 17.86 1.18
N PRO A 131 13.51 18.05 1.80
CA PRO A 131 12.24 17.97 1.09
C PRO A 131 12.08 18.93 -0.10
N GLU A 132 12.68 20.12 -0.04
CA GLU A 132 12.62 21.12 -1.11
C GLU A 132 13.51 20.69 -2.27
N GLU A 133 14.76 20.32 -2.00
CA GLU A 133 15.70 19.78 -2.97
C GLU A 133 15.14 18.51 -3.62
N MET A 134 14.58 17.59 -2.84
CA MET A 134 13.95 16.37 -3.39
C MET A 134 12.84 16.69 -4.39
N ARG A 135 12.05 17.75 -4.13
CA ARG A 135 10.99 18.18 -5.04
C ARG A 135 11.57 18.77 -6.32
N GLU A 136 12.61 19.58 -6.22
CA GLU A 136 13.31 20.14 -7.39
C GLU A 136 13.94 19.04 -8.26
N TYR A 137 14.64 18.10 -7.64
CA TYR A 137 15.28 16.98 -8.33
C TYR A 137 14.27 16.02 -8.95
N ARG A 138 13.04 15.95 -8.43
CA ARG A 138 11.97 15.13 -9.03
C ARG A 138 11.52 15.69 -10.39
N GLY A 139 11.79 16.96 -10.69
CA GLY A 139 11.34 17.61 -11.92
C GLY A 139 9.83 17.80 -11.95
N THR A 140 9.27 17.94 -13.16
CA THR A 140 7.84 18.21 -13.36
C THR A 140 7.21 17.20 -14.33
N LEU A 141 5.92 17.36 -14.63
CA LEU A 141 5.25 16.55 -15.66
C LEU A 141 5.82 16.79 -17.06
N THR A 142 6.49 17.93 -17.29
CA THR A 142 7.06 18.32 -18.59
C THR A 142 8.58 18.22 -18.63
N GLU A 143 9.25 18.25 -17.46
CA GLU A 143 10.71 18.20 -17.36
C GLU A 143 11.16 16.94 -16.60
N PRO A 144 12.16 16.19 -17.11
CA PRO A 144 12.67 15.01 -16.43
C PRO A 144 13.34 15.38 -15.11
N GLY A 145 13.30 14.44 -14.16
CA GLY A 145 14.04 14.57 -12.91
C GLY A 145 15.54 14.40 -13.10
N LYS A 146 16.30 14.73 -12.05
CA LYS A 146 17.75 14.57 -11.97
C LYS A 146 18.10 13.60 -10.87
N ASN A 147 19.13 12.78 -11.10
CA ASN A 147 19.63 11.88 -10.08
C ASN A 147 20.10 12.67 -8.85
N SER A 148 19.73 12.18 -7.67
CA SER A 148 20.30 12.68 -6.41
C SER A 148 21.82 12.51 -6.42
N PRO A 149 22.62 13.44 -5.85
CA PRO A 149 24.06 13.25 -5.70
C PRO A 149 24.42 12.00 -4.90
N TYR A 150 23.50 11.53 -4.05
CA TYR A 150 23.66 10.36 -3.20
C TYR A 150 23.21 9.05 -3.86
N ARG A 151 22.72 9.09 -5.10
CA ARG A 151 22.11 7.94 -5.79
C ARG A 151 23.08 6.75 -5.94
N ASP A 152 24.36 7.04 -6.12
CA ASP A 152 25.42 6.06 -6.34
C ASP A 152 26.28 5.81 -5.09
N ARG A 153 25.74 6.10 -3.90
CA ARG A 153 26.38 5.76 -2.63
C ARG A 153 26.70 4.24 -2.58
N PRO A 154 27.87 3.82 -2.07
CA PRO A 154 28.21 2.41 -1.88
C PRO A 154 27.17 1.64 -1.04
N ILE A 155 26.98 0.36 -1.35
CA ILE A 155 25.99 -0.51 -0.67
C ILE A 155 26.25 -0.56 0.83
N GLU A 156 27.50 -0.73 1.24
CA GLU A 156 27.91 -0.84 2.64
C GLU A 156 27.56 0.42 3.43
N GLU A 157 27.69 1.59 2.79
CA GLU A 157 27.37 2.86 3.39
C GLU A 157 25.86 3.07 3.51
N ASN A 158 25.08 2.72 2.48
CA ASN A 158 23.62 2.72 2.55
C ASN A 158 23.10 1.80 3.68
N LEU A 159 23.64 0.58 3.78
CA LEU A 159 23.25 -0.37 4.83
C LEU A 159 23.58 0.14 6.23
N ARG A 160 24.75 0.77 6.40
CA ARG A 160 25.14 1.36 7.69
C ARG A 160 24.15 2.46 8.09
N ILE A 161 23.91 3.43 7.21
CA ILE A 161 23.03 4.57 7.53
C ILE A 161 21.59 4.09 7.74
N PHE A 162 21.09 3.17 6.92
CA PHE A 162 19.73 2.65 7.08
C PHE A 162 19.50 1.95 8.44
N LYS A 163 20.51 1.22 8.95
CA LYS A 163 20.48 0.65 10.30
C LYS A 163 20.48 1.74 11.37
N GLU A 164 21.32 2.76 11.21
CA GLU A 164 21.37 3.92 12.13
C GLU A 164 20.06 4.72 12.14
N MET A 165 19.37 4.82 11.00
CA MET A 165 18.03 5.43 10.92
C MET A 165 17.02 4.67 11.78
N LYS A 166 17.00 3.33 11.71
CA LYS A 166 16.14 2.48 12.56
C LYS A 166 16.50 2.61 14.06
N GLU A 167 17.78 2.81 14.36
CA GLU A 167 18.28 3.00 15.73
C GLU A 167 18.03 4.42 16.30
N GLY A 168 17.42 5.33 15.52
CA GLY A 168 17.10 6.69 15.97
C GLY A 168 18.33 7.59 16.15
N LYS A 169 19.44 7.30 15.44
CA LYS A 169 20.70 8.06 15.55
C LYS A 169 20.70 9.36 14.74
N HIS A 170 19.68 9.58 13.92
CA HIS A 170 19.57 10.71 13.00
C HIS A 170 18.23 11.43 13.22
N PRO A 171 18.18 12.78 13.10
CA PRO A 171 16.96 13.54 13.35
C PRO A 171 15.91 13.32 12.24
N GLU A 172 14.65 13.59 12.54
CA GLU A 172 13.56 13.57 11.55
C GLU A 172 13.92 14.41 10.31
N GLY A 173 13.59 13.88 9.12
CA GLY A 173 13.81 14.57 7.85
C GLY A 173 15.25 14.59 7.32
N SER A 174 16.24 14.14 8.10
CA SER A 174 17.66 14.14 7.66
C SER A 174 17.99 13.09 6.60
N TYR A 175 17.31 11.95 6.63
CA TYR A 175 17.51 10.87 5.66
C TYR A 175 16.20 10.24 5.26
N VAL A 176 16.15 9.78 4.01
CA VAL A 176 15.12 8.90 3.49
C VAL A 176 15.74 7.75 2.70
N LEU A 177 15.12 6.58 2.79
CA LEU A 177 15.42 5.49 1.84
C LEU A 177 14.59 5.72 0.58
N ARG A 178 15.21 5.69 -0.59
CA ARG A 178 14.53 5.80 -1.89
C ARG A 178 14.79 4.57 -2.73
N ALA A 179 13.79 4.13 -3.48
CA ALA A 179 14.00 3.16 -4.55
C ALA A 179 14.85 3.78 -5.65
N LYS A 180 15.68 2.98 -6.31
CA LYS A 180 16.48 3.36 -7.46
C LYS A 180 15.80 2.83 -8.72
N ILE A 181 14.98 3.66 -9.36
CA ILE A 181 14.20 3.30 -10.56
C ILE A 181 14.64 4.19 -11.71
N ASP A 182 13.88 5.23 -12.07
CA ASP A 182 14.15 6.05 -13.25
C ASP A 182 13.68 7.50 -13.04
N MET A 183 14.65 8.40 -12.87
CA MET A 183 14.38 9.83 -12.70
C MET A 183 13.83 10.51 -13.96
N ALA A 184 14.00 9.92 -15.14
CA ALA A 184 13.47 10.44 -16.39
C ALA A 184 12.08 9.89 -16.75
N SER A 185 11.54 8.96 -15.94
CA SER A 185 10.25 8.32 -16.21
C SER A 185 9.13 9.37 -16.41
N PRO A 186 8.22 9.18 -17.38
CA PRO A 186 7.03 10.03 -17.53
C PRO A 186 6.05 9.83 -16.36
N ASN A 187 6.12 8.69 -15.67
CA ASN A 187 5.38 8.45 -14.43
C ASN A 187 6.20 8.96 -13.24
N MET A 188 5.71 10.04 -12.61
CA MET A 188 6.31 10.67 -11.43
C MET A 188 6.54 9.71 -10.27
N ASN A 189 5.71 8.67 -10.13
CA ASN A 189 5.82 7.69 -9.04
C ASN A 189 7.02 6.75 -9.22
N LEU A 190 7.58 6.65 -10.43
CA LEU A 190 8.78 5.86 -10.72
C LEU A 190 10.07 6.69 -10.61
N ARG A 191 9.97 7.98 -10.27
CA ARG A 191 11.13 8.87 -10.09
C ARG A 191 11.70 8.73 -8.69
N ASP A 192 12.41 7.61 -8.48
CA ASP A 192 13.03 7.20 -7.23
C ASP A 192 12.13 7.49 -5.99
N PRO A 193 10.97 6.81 -5.85
CA PRO A 193 10.03 7.07 -4.76
C PRO A 193 10.64 6.79 -3.38
N VAL A 194 10.16 7.51 -2.38
CA VAL A 194 10.55 7.31 -0.97
C VAL A 194 9.92 6.01 -0.45
N LEU A 195 10.72 5.19 0.22
CA LEU A 195 10.32 3.93 0.85
C LEU A 195 10.25 4.06 2.37
N TYR A 196 11.23 4.74 2.99
CA TYR A 196 11.28 4.96 4.45
C TYR A 196 11.64 6.41 4.77
N ARG A 197 11.10 6.91 5.87
CA ARG A 197 11.41 8.20 6.49
C ARG A 197 11.65 8.01 7.98
N ILE A 198 12.47 8.87 8.58
CA ILE A 198 12.62 8.95 10.03
C ILE A 198 11.42 9.69 10.60
N LYS A 199 10.79 9.09 11.59
CA LYS A 199 9.66 9.60 12.36
C LYS A 199 9.78 9.14 13.81
#